data_AF-A0AAP6BM73-F1
#
_entry.id   AF-A0AAP6BM73-F1
#
_cell.length_a   1.000
_cell.length_b   1.000
_cell.length_c   1.000
_cell.angle_alpha   90.00
_cell.angle_beta   90.00
_cell.angle_gamma   90.00
#
_symmetry.space_group_name_H-M   'P 1'
#
loop_
_entity.id
_entity.type
_entity.pdbx_description
1 polymer ?
#
loop_
_entity_poly.entity_id
_entity_poly.type
_entity_poly.pdbx_seq_one_letter_code
_entity_poly.pdbx_strand_id
1 'polypeptide(L)'
;MSKTVLLNVRTFAAGADLTSASNKIELSAEVEDKDATNYASQGWKEILGGLGSAELSGEGQWEAGDPSRVDDASWAHLGTVVPWSVSANNGAAVGDVAYLLAALRSDYKLFDAVGEVAPWTGTGKSSSPLVRGQFAHPPGLARTATGTGTGLQLGAVPAGRRLHAALHVLSAAGTTPSLTARVESAPDNTFAAPTTRLTFTPATASGGQILRTDGTAITDTWWRLAWTITGTTPSFLFVGTLGIGR
;
A
#
# COMPACT_ATOMS: atom_id res chain seq x y z
N MET A 1 -9.69 -18.42 4.50
CA MET A 1 -9.74 -17.61 5.75
C MET A 1 -11.10 -17.85 6.39
N SER A 2 -11.14 -18.04 7.71
CA SER A 2 -12.40 -18.09 8.47
C SER A 2 -12.99 -16.68 8.64
N LYS A 3 -14.26 -16.60 9.07
CA LYS A 3 -14.86 -15.31 9.48
C LYS A 3 -14.01 -14.70 10.60
N THR A 4 -13.86 -13.37 10.64
CA THR A 4 -12.98 -12.68 11.59
C THR A 4 -13.60 -11.35 12.03
N VAL A 5 -13.42 -10.98 13.29
CA VAL A 5 -13.75 -9.66 13.86
C VAL A 5 -12.59 -8.72 13.60
N LEU A 6 -12.83 -7.50 13.11
CA LEU A 6 -11.77 -6.53 12.86
C LEU A 6 -11.34 -5.86 14.18
N LEU A 7 -10.07 -6.04 14.57
CA LEU A 7 -9.49 -5.55 15.82
C LEU A 7 -8.14 -4.85 15.63
N ASN A 8 -7.45 -5.08 14.51
CA ASN A 8 -6.10 -4.55 14.27
C ASN A 8 -5.86 -4.32 12.77
N VAL A 9 -6.79 -3.60 12.13
CA VAL A 9 -6.70 -3.26 10.71
C VAL A 9 -5.53 -2.31 10.51
N ARG A 10 -4.40 -2.86 10.03
CA ARG A 10 -3.19 -2.11 9.76
C ARG A 10 -3.42 -1.21 8.55
N THR A 11 -3.17 0.08 8.70
CA THR A 11 -3.43 1.09 7.67
C THR A 11 -2.24 2.04 7.56
N PHE A 12 -1.59 2.03 6.40
CA PHE A 12 -0.42 2.85 6.11
C PHE A 12 -0.70 3.81 4.96
N ALA A 13 -0.29 5.07 5.11
CA ALA A 13 -0.43 6.13 4.10
C ALA A 13 0.90 6.87 3.96
N ALA A 14 1.60 6.70 2.84
CA ALA A 14 3.00 7.12 2.68
C ALA A 14 3.86 6.75 3.91
N GLY A 15 4.35 7.73 4.66
CA GLY A 15 5.18 7.52 5.85
C GLY A 15 4.43 7.44 7.18
N ALA A 16 3.09 7.44 7.17
CA ALA A 16 2.28 7.43 8.38
C ALA A 16 1.66 6.05 8.64
N ASP A 17 1.71 5.61 9.90
CA ASP A 17 0.94 4.47 10.42
C ASP A 17 -0.32 5.02 11.09
N LEU A 18 -1.46 4.83 10.42
CA LEU A 18 -2.76 5.32 10.90
C LEU A 18 -3.47 4.28 11.76
N THR A 19 -2.88 3.11 12.00
CA THR A 19 -3.55 1.98 12.66
C THR A 19 -4.12 2.35 14.03
N SER A 20 -3.34 3.02 14.88
CA SER A 20 -3.77 3.37 16.24
C SER A 20 -4.68 4.59 16.29
N ALA A 21 -4.69 5.41 15.24
CA ALA A 21 -5.52 6.61 15.14
C ALA A 21 -6.85 6.33 14.41
N SER A 22 -7.07 5.11 13.89
CA SER A 22 -8.26 4.74 13.13
C SER A 22 -9.12 3.76 13.91
N ASN A 23 -10.42 4.01 14.00
CA ASN A 23 -11.40 3.05 14.52
C ASN A 23 -12.30 2.46 13.43
N LYS A 24 -12.27 3.05 12.23
CA LYS A 24 -12.97 2.55 11.04
C LYS A 24 -12.17 2.86 9.79
N ILE A 25 -12.04 1.85 8.92
CA ILE A 25 -11.45 1.94 7.59
C ILE A 25 -12.33 1.15 6.64
N GLU A 26 -12.79 1.78 5.58
CA GLU A 26 -13.54 1.12 4.51
C GLU A 26 -12.78 1.25 3.19
N LEU A 27 -12.90 0.20 2.39
CA LEU A 27 -12.27 0.10 1.09
C LEU A 27 -13.29 -0.46 0.12
N SER A 28 -13.61 0.32 -0.91
CA SER A 28 -14.53 -0.06 -1.98
C SER A 28 -13.83 0.00 -3.33
N ALA A 29 -14.27 -0.85 -4.25
CA ALA A 29 -13.88 -0.81 -5.64
C ALA A 29 -15.09 -1.08 -6.51
N GLU A 30 -15.17 -0.36 -7.62
CA GLU A 30 -16.27 -0.41 -8.58
C GLU A 30 -15.72 -0.36 -9.99
N VAL A 31 -16.52 -0.83 -10.95
CA VAL A 31 -16.27 -0.69 -12.38
C VAL A 31 -17.53 -0.13 -12.98
N GLU A 32 -17.40 0.91 -13.81
CA GLU A 32 -18.56 1.51 -14.48
C GLU A 32 -19.25 0.49 -15.39
N ASP A 33 -20.58 0.44 -15.33
CA ASP A 33 -21.37 -0.35 -16.27
C ASP A 33 -21.66 0.50 -17.52
N LYS A 34 -21.15 0.08 -18.67
CA LYS A 34 -21.45 0.69 -19.98
C LYS A 34 -22.40 -0.19 -20.75
N ASP A 35 -23.58 0.34 -21.06
CA ASP A 35 -24.55 -0.34 -21.92
C ASP A 35 -24.03 -0.43 -23.36
N ALA A 36 -24.01 -1.64 -23.92
CA ALA A 36 -23.62 -1.94 -25.29
C ALA A 36 -24.74 -2.66 -26.08
N THR A 37 -25.97 -2.62 -25.57
CA THR A 37 -27.14 -3.24 -26.18
C THR A 37 -27.37 -2.68 -27.58
N ASN A 38 -27.50 -3.58 -28.55
CA ASN A 38 -27.71 -3.22 -29.95
C ASN A 38 -28.94 -3.97 -30.52
N TYR A 39 -29.33 -3.63 -31.75
CA TYR A 39 -30.51 -4.24 -32.40
C TYR A 39 -30.41 -5.77 -32.59
N ALA A 40 -29.20 -6.34 -32.56
CA ALA A 40 -28.96 -7.77 -32.64
C ALA A 40 -28.91 -8.47 -31.27
N SER A 41 -29.09 -7.76 -30.15
CA SER A 41 -29.05 -8.32 -28.79
C SER A 41 -30.28 -9.16 -28.40
N GLN A 42 -31.24 -9.36 -29.32
CA GLN A 42 -32.40 -10.26 -29.16
C GLN A 42 -33.23 -10.02 -27.88
N GLY A 43 -33.34 -8.76 -27.44
CA GLY A 43 -34.10 -8.38 -26.25
C GLY A 43 -33.35 -8.49 -24.92
N TRP A 44 -32.06 -8.82 -24.95
CA TRP A 44 -31.18 -8.82 -23.76
C TRP A 44 -30.37 -7.55 -23.66
N LYS A 45 -30.13 -7.10 -22.43
CA LYS A 45 -29.20 -6.01 -22.16
C LYS A 45 -27.76 -6.54 -22.16
N GLU A 46 -26.90 -5.97 -22.99
CA GLU A 46 -25.46 -6.28 -23.03
C GLU A 46 -24.68 -5.17 -22.34
N ILE A 47 -23.73 -5.53 -21.48
CA ILE A 47 -22.96 -4.58 -20.65
C ILE A 47 -21.47 -4.83 -20.85
N LEU A 48 -20.70 -3.75 -20.98
CA LEU A 48 -19.25 -3.72 -20.99
C LEU A 48 -18.73 -2.99 -19.74
N GLY A 49 -17.62 -3.45 -19.18
CA GLY A 49 -16.95 -2.76 -18.08
C GLY A 49 -16.21 -1.52 -18.57
N GLY A 50 -16.50 -0.37 -17.95
CA GLY A 50 -15.84 0.90 -18.18
C GLY A 50 -14.64 1.11 -17.27
N LEU A 51 -14.48 2.34 -16.78
CA LEU A 51 -13.38 2.68 -15.88
C LEU A 51 -13.59 2.06 -14.50
N GLY A 52 -12.49 1.60 -13.90
CA GLY A 52 -12.48 1.15 -12.51
C GLY A 52 -12.08 2.29 -11.58
N SER A 53 -12.79 2.40 -10.47
CA SER A 53 -12.48 3.32 -9.37
C SER A 53 -12.40 2.55 -8.06
N ALA A 54 -11.64 3.07 -7.11
CA ALA A 54 -11.63 2.61 -5.74
C ALA A 54 -11.59 3.80 -4.79
N GLU A 55 -12.14 3.59 -3.61
CA GLU A 55 -12.21 4.60 -2.57
C GLU A 55 -11.82 3.99 -1.23
N LEU A 56 -11.00 4.73 -0.51
CA LEU A 56 -10.67 4.47 0.87
C LEU A 56 -11.31 5.57 1.73
N SER A 57 -12.09 5.21 2.73
CA SER A 57 -12.59 6.14 3.74
C SER A 57 -12.06 5.73 5.11
N GLY A 58 -11.72 6.71 5.93
CA GLY A 58 -11.22 6.48 7.28
C GLY A 58 -11.69 7.52 8.26
N GLU A 59 -11.83 7.10 9.50
CA GLU A 59 -12.14 7.93 10.64
C GLU A 59 -11.49 7.39 11.91
N GLY A 60 -11.33 8.26 12.90
CA GLY A 60 -10.85 7.88 14.22
C GLY A 60 -10.46 9.08 15.07
N GLN A 61 -9.51 8.89 15.99
CA GLN A 61 -9.12 9.90 16.97
C GLN A 61 -8.01 10.79 16.43
N TRP A 62 -8.20 12.10 16.54
CA TRP A 62 -7.28 13.11 16.08
C TRP A 62 -6.07 13.23 16.99
N GLU A 63 -4.88 13.24 16.39
CA GLU A 63 -3.60 13.47 17.07
C GLU A 63 -2.71 14.32 16.16
N ALA A 64 -1.91 15.22 16.75
CA ALA A 64 -1.04 16.15 16.04
C ALA A 64 0.28 16.40 16.78
N GLY A 65 1.16 17.18 16.17
CA GLY A 65 2.41 17.69 16.76
C GLY A 65 3.65 16.88 16.42
N ASP A 66 3.53 15.91 15.50
CA ASP A 66 4.65 15.16 14.96
C ASP A 66 4.28 14.62 13.56
N PRO A 67 5.20 14.58 12.57
CA PRO A 67 4.90 14.14 11.20
C PRO A 67 4.36 12.71 11.07
N SER A 68 4.51 11.86 12.09
CA SER A 68 3.93 10.52 12.15
C SER A 68 2.48 10.49 12.64
N ARG A 69 1.99 11.60 13.20
CA ARG A 69 0.60 11.74 13.69
C ARG A 69 -0.35 12.00 12.55
N VAL A 70 -1.61 11.62 12.77
CA VAL A 70 -2.63 11.60 11.73
C VAL A 70 -2.91 12.98 11.14
N ASP A 71 -2.86 14.05 11.95
CA ASP A 71 -3.08 15.41 11.49
C ASP A 71 -1.97 15.89 10.56
N ASP A 72 -0.73 15.96 11.05
CA ASP A 72 0.43 16.41 10.29
C ASP A 72 0.58 15.62 8.98
N ALA A 73 0.41 14.30 9.03
CA ALA A 73 0.47 13.44 7.86
C ALA A 73 -0.69 13.68 6.89
N SER A 74 -1.94 13.73 7.39
CA SER A 74 -3.12 13.93 6.54
C SER A 74 -3.10 15.31 5.88
N TRP A 75 -2.65 16.33 6.60
CA TRP A 75 -2.53 17.69 6.11
C TRP A 75 -1.46 17.80 5.03
N ALA A 76 -0.29 17.20 5.25
CA ALA A 76 0.78 17.14 4.25
C ALA A 76 0.37 16.39 2.97
N HIS A 77 -0.48 15.37 3.10
CA HIS A 77 -0.95 14.58 1.96
C HIS A 77 -2.15 15.21 1.23
N LEU A 78 -2.84 16.19 1.81
CA LEU A 78 -4.05 16.75 1.23
C LEU A 78 -3.79 17.32 -0.18
N GLY A 79 -4.57 16.89 -1.17
CA GLY A 79 -4.38 17.27 -2.57
C GLY A 79 -3.23 16.55 -3.28
N THR A 80 -2.60 15.55 -2.64
CA THR A 80 -1.52 14.74 -3.22
C THR A 80 -1.89 13.27 -3.31
N VAL A 81 -1.32 12.58 -4.31
CA VAL A 81 -1.46 11.12 -4.48
C VAL A 81 -0.34 10.44 -3.71
N VAL A 82 -0.72 9.58 -2.76
CA VAL A 82 0.22 8.82 -1.93
C VAL A 82 -0.09 7.32 -1.98
N PRO A 83 0.88 6.45 -1.69
CA PRO A 83 0.59 5.02 -1.56
C PRO A 83 -0.21 4.73 -0.29
N TRP A 84 -1.12 3.78 -0.39
CA TRP A 84 -1.91 3.24 0.71
C TRP A 84 -1.77 1.73 0.77
N SER A 85 -1.68 1.18 1.97
CA SER A 85 -1.74 -0.26 2.24
C SER A 85 -2.64 -0.55 3.43
N VAL A 86 -3.61 -1.44 3.28
CA VAL A 86 -4.58 -1.81 4.32
C VAL A 86 -4.63 -3.33 4.51
N SER A 87 -4.57 -3.80 5.75
CA SER A 87 -4.70 -5.24 6.04
C SER A 87 -6.15 -5.70 6.06
N ALA A 88 -6.39 -6.95 5.67
CA ALA A 88 -7.71 -7.59 5.80
C ALA A 88 -7.86 -8.47 7.06
N ASN A 89 -6.76 -8.72 7.79
CA ASN A 89 -6.63 -9.86 8.68
C ASN A 89 -6.07 -9.52 10.07
N ASN A 90 -6.28 -8.28 10.55
CA ASN A 90 -5.80 -7.83 11.86
C ASN A 90 -4.28 -7.94 12.04
N GLY A 91 -3.53 -7.84 10.96
CA GLY A 91 -2.11 -8.16 10.95
C GLY A 91 -1.37 -7.51 9.79
N ALA A 92 -0.05 -7.50 9.89
CA ALA A 92 0.84 -7.12 8.80
C ALA A 92 2.12 -7.96 8.84
N ALA A 93 2.02 -9.21 9.28
CA ALA A 93 3.10 -10.17 9.17
C ALA A 93 3.36 -10.51 7.70
N VAL A 94 4.55 -11.03 7.40
CA VAL A 94 4.87 -11.40 6.02
C VAL A 94 3.92 -12.49 5.52
N GLY A 95 3.31 -12.27 4.35
CA GLY A 95 2.31 -13.16 3.76
C GLY A 95 0.87 -12.83 4.14
N ASP A 96 0.65 -11.94 5.11
CA ASP A 96 -0.69 -11.45 5.46
C ASP A 96 -1.32 -10.68 4.30
N VAL A 97 -2.65 -10.79 4.16
CA VAL A 97 -3.38 -10.16 3.06
C VAL A 97 -3.36 -8.65 3.21
N ALA A 98 -2.90 -7.97 2.16
CA ALA A 98 -2.88 -6.53 2.03
C ALA A 98 -3.69 -6.09 0.80
N TYR A 99 -4.32 -4.93 0.89
CA TYR A 99 -4.85 -4.20 -0.25
C TYR A 99 -4.01 -2.94 -0.42
N LEU A 100 -3.54 -2.68 -1.64
CA LEU A 100 -2.68 -1.54 -1.94
C LEU A 100 -3.19 -0.76 -3.15
N LEU A 101 -3.04 0.56 -3.09
CA LEU A 101 -3.40 1.50 -4.14
C LEU A 101 -2.62 2.81 -3.98
N ALA A 102 -2.49 3.56 -5.06
CA ALA A 102 -2.19 4.99 -5.01
C ALA A 102 -3.52 5.75 -4.92
N ALA A 103 -3.67 6.64 -3.95
CA ALA A 103 -4.89 7.43 -3.80
C ALA A 103 -4.59 8.89 -3.47
N LEU A 104 -5.38 9.78 -4.08
CA LEU A 104 -5.43 11.20 -3.79
C LEU A 104 -6.16 11.42 -2.46
N ARG A 105 -5.51 12.04 -1.48
CA ARG A 105 -6.22 12.53 -0.28
C ARG A 105 -7.08 13.72 -0.69
N SER A 106 -8.36 13.49 -0.94
CA SER A 106 -9.27 14.49 -1.52
C SER A 106 -9.85 15.43 -0.47
N ASP A 107 -9.99 14.97 0.76
CA ASP A 107 -10.58 15.72 1.85
C ASP A 107 -10.00 15.27 3.20
N TYR A 108 -10.11 16.18 4.17
CA TYR A 108 -9.77 15.93 5.55
C TYR A 108 -10.60 16.86 6.43
N LYS A 109 -11.32 16.31 7.41
CA LYS A 109 -12.17 17.05 8.33
C LYS A 109 -11.74 16.80 9.77
N LEU A 110 -11.82 17.85 10.57
CA LEU A 110 -11.28 17.93 11.92
C LEU A 110 -12.35 18.37 12.91
N PHE A 111 -12.25 17.82 14.12
CA PHE A 111 -13.04 18.21 15.30
C PHE A 111 -14.53 17.88 15.17
N ASP A 112 -15.22 18.02 16.30
CA ASP A 112 -16.66 17.83 16.44
C ASP A 112 -17.15 18.64 17.66
N ALA A 113 -18.24 18.22 18.28
CA ALA A 113 -18.87 18.88 19.43
C ALA A 113 -17.95 19.01 20.67
N VAL A 114 -18.26 20.01 21.49
CA VAL A 114 -17.61 20.22 22.80
C VAL A 114 -17.88 19.04 23.72
N GLY A 115 -16.83 18.50 24.34
CA GLY A 115 -16.91 17.37 25.28
C GLY A 115 -16.62 16.01 24.66
N GLU A 116 -16.54 15.93 23.33
CA GLU A 116 -16.17 14.71 22.61
C GLU A 116 -14.65 14.57 22.44
N VAL A 117 -14.20 13.33 22.22
CA VAL A 117 -12.82 13.08 21.76
C VAL A 117 -12.71 13.59 20.33
N ALA A 118 -11.79 14.52 20.07
CA ALA A 118 -11.60 15.12 18.75
C ALA A 118 -11.46 14.04 17.65
N PRO A 119 -12.38 13.97 16.68
CA PRO A 119 -12.28 13.02 15.58
C PRO A 119 -11.52 13.61 14.40
N TRP A 120 -11.06 12.71 13.53
CA TRP A 120 -10.74 13.03 12.14
C TRP A 120 -11.57 12.16 11.21
N THR A 121 -11.87 12.68 10.02
CA THR A 121 -12.42 11.88 8.90
C THR A 121 -11.74 12.30 7.61
N GLY A 122 -11.66 11.40 6.63
CA GLY A 122 -11.22 11.77 5.29
C GLY A 122 -11.27 10.63 4.30
N THR A 123 -11.25 10.97 3.00
CA THR A 123 -11.26 9.99 1.92
C THR A 123 -10.02 10.05 1.04
N GLY A 124 -9.69 8.90 0.47
CA GLY A 124 -8.67 8.69 -0.55
C GLY A 124 -9.32 8.16 -1.82
N LYS A 125 -9.24 8.91 -2.92
CA LYS A 125 -9.77 8.48 -4.23
C LYS A 125 -8.67 7.88 -5.08
N SER A 126 -8.91 6.70 -5.64
CA SER A 126 -7.90 5.95 -6.38
C SER A 126 -7.33 6.73 -7.58
N SER A 127 -6.01 6.75 -7.69
CA SER A 127 -5.26 7.14 -8.89
C SER A 127 -4.54 5.95 -9.53
N SER A 128 -4.67 4.76 -8.94
CA SER A 128 -4.27 3.48 -9.51
C SER A 128 -5.34 2.42 -9.22
N PRO A 129 -5.30 1.26 -9.89
CA PRO A 129 -6.16 0.13 -9.53
C PRO A 129 -5.98 -0.26 -8.07
N LEU A 130 -7.05 -0.74 -7.44
CA LEU A 130 -6.98 -1.42 -6.16
C LEU A 130 -6.44 -2.84 -6.37
N VAL A 131 -5.30 -3.13 -5.74
CA VAL A 131 -4.61 -4.41 -5.91
C VAL A 131 -4.71 -5.20 -4.61
N ARG A 132 -5.12 -6.46 -4.74
CA ARG A 132 -5.02 -7.44 -3.65
C ARG A 132 -3.64 -8.09 -3.69
N GLY A 133 -2.95 -8.09 -2.56
CA GLY A 133 -1.59 -8.57 -2.41
C GLY A 133 -1.33 -9.08 -0.99
N GLN A 134 -0.05 -9.03 -0.61
CA GLN A 134 0.43 -9.45 0.69
C GLN A 134 1.48 -8.49 1.25
N PHE A 135 1.60 -8.43 2.58
CA PHE A 135 2.74 -7.79 3.23
C PHE A 135 4.03 -8.57 2.97
N ALA A 136 5.05 -7.88 2.47
CA ALA A 136 6.39 -8.42 2.18
C ALA A 136 7.43 -7.99 3.21
N HIS A 137 7.18 -6.91 3.95
CA HIS A 137 7.98 -6.51 5.11
C HIS A 137 7.08 -5.91 6.20
N PRO A 138 7.15 -6.39 7.46
CA PRO A 138 6.23 -5.99 8.52
C PRO A 138 6.63 -4.68 9.23
N PRO A 139 5.66 -3.93 9.80
CA PRO A 139 5.89 -2.82 10.72
C PRO A 139 6.26 -3.38 12.10
N GLY A 140 7.53 -3.29 12.53
CA GLY A 140 7.83 -3.67 13.91
C GLY A 140 9.28 -3.62 14.35
N LEU A 141 10.23 -3.90 13.46
CA LEU A 141 11.65 -3.79 13.78
C LEU A 141 12.37 -2.90 12.79
N ALA A 142 13.00 -1.85 13.32
CA ALA A 142 13.83 -0.97 12.51
C ALA A 142 15.02 -1.73 11.94
N ARG A 143 15.35 -1.45 10.68
CA ARG A 143 16.52 -2.01 10.00
C ARG A 143 17.66 -1.02 10.06
N THR A 144 18.83 -1.51 10.44
CA THR A 144 20.06 -0.72 10.57
C THR A 144 21.14 -1.17 9.59
N ALA A 145 20.86 -2.20 8.78
CA ALA A 145 21.78 -2.78 7.81
C ALA A 145 21.05 -3.25 6.55
N THR A 146 21.81 -3.31 5.45
CA THR A 146 21.41 -3.93 4.18
C THR A 146 20.95 -5.38 4.39
N GLY A 147 19.90 -5.78 3.69
CA GLY A 147 19.35 -7.12 3.83
C GLY A 147 18.30 -7.48 2.79
N THR A 148 17.71 -8.65 2.98
CA THR A 148 16.64 -9.20 2.15
C THR A 148 15.49 -9.67 3.03
N GLY A 149 14.27 -9.53 2.53
CA GLY A 149 13.05 -10.05 3.14
C GLY A 149 12.80 -11.52 2.79
N THR A 150 11.72 -12.05 3.36
CA THR A 150 11.25 -13.41 3.08
C THR A 150 10.59 -13.49 1.71
N GLY A 151 10.80 -14.61 1.01
CA GLY A 151 10.13 -14.90 -0.25
C GLY A 151 8.63 -15.12 -0.09
N LEU A 152 7.86 -14.57 -1.02
CA LEU A 152 6.41 -14.73 -1.15
C LEU A 152 6.07 -15.37 -2.50
N GLN A 153 5.23 -16.40 -2.46
CA GLN A 153 4.71 -17.03 -3.66
C GLN A 153 3.44 -16.30 -4.13
N LEU A 154 3.61 -15.21 -4.87
CA LEU A 154 2.49 -14.43 -5.45
C LEU A 154 2.04 -14.99 -6.81
N GLY A 155 2.87 -15.83 -7.43
CA GLY A 155 2.66 -16.35 -8.77
C GLY A 155 3.33 -15.52 -9.87
N ALA A 156 3.27 -16.04 -11.09
CA ALA A 156 3.74 -15.37 -12.29
C ALA A 156 2.88 -14.14 -12.60
N VAL A 157 3.44 -13.14 -13.30
CA VAL A 157 2.70 -11.98 -13.82
C VAL A 157 2.32 -12.27 -15.27
N PRO A 158 1.04 -12.49 -15.59
CA PRO A 158 0.59 -12.64 -16.98
C PRO A 158 0.76 -11.34 -17.78
N ALA A 159 0.84 -11.45 -19.10
CA ALA A 159 0.83 -10.30 -19.99
C ALA A 159 -0.41 -9.42 -19.74
N GLY A 160 -0.22 -8.09 -19.70
CA GLY A 160 -1.29 -7.14 -19.40
C GLY A 160 -1.67 -7.02 -17.92
N ARG A 161 -0.97 -7.72 -17.04
CA ARG A 161 -1.00 -7.51 -15.58
C ARG A 161 0.34 -6.96 -15.11
N ARG A 162 0.34 -6.36 -13.93
CA ARG A 162 1.51 -5.72 -13.33
C ARG A 162 1.69 -6.21 -11.91
N LEU A 163 2.94 -6.36 -11.50
CA LEU A 163 3.25 -6.40 -10.08
C LEU A 163 3.27 -4.96 -9.58
N HIS A 164 2.46 -4.67 -8.57
CA HIS A 164 2.44 -3.41 -7.83
C HIS A 164 3.14 -3.61 -6.49
N ALA A 165 3.94 -2.63 -6.10
CA ALA A 165 4.72 -2.65 -4.88
C ALA A 165 4.65 -1.29 -4.18
N ALA A 166 4.15 -1.27 -2.94
CA ALA A 166 4.14 -0.06 -2.12
C ALA A 166 5.18 -0.18 -1.00
N LEU A 167 5.90 0.90 -0.77
CA LEU A 167 6.85 1.08 0.33
C LEU A 167 6.38 2.25 1.19
N HIS A 168 6.31 2.02 2.49
CA HIS A 168 5.96 3.00 3.52
C HIS A 168 7.14 3.11 4.48
N VAL A 169 7.90 4.19 4.43
CA VAL A 169 9.00 4.49 5.36
C VAL A 169 8.43 5.29 6.51
N LEU A 170 8.26 4.64 7.66
CA LEU A 170 7.62 5.20 8.85
C LEU A 170 8.56 6.07 9.67
N SER A 171 9.87 5.77 9.63
CA SER A 171 10.89 6.60 10.25
C SER A 171 12.25 6.41 9.61
N ALA A 172 13.09 7.44 9.71
CA ALA A 172 14.49 7.44 9.35
C ALA A 172 15.29 8.16 10.43
N ALA A 173 16.41 7.58 10.86
CA ALA A 173 17.31 8.17 11.85
C ALA A 173 18.78 7.85 11.50
N GLY A 174 19.70 8.63 12.05
CA GLY A 174 21.14 8.55 11.80
C GLY A 174 21.69 9.80 11.11
N THR A 175 22.98 9.80 10.78
CA THR A 175 23.60 10.86 9.97
C THR A 175 23.58 10.44 8.50
N THR A 176 23.02 11.30 7.64
CA THR A 176 22.81 11.03 6.20
C THR A 176 22.24 9.63 5.90
N PRO A 177 21.17 9.20 6.60
CA PRO A 177 20.63 7.87 6.42
C PRO A 177 19.99 7.76 5.02
N SER A 178 20.18 6.63 4.35
CA SER A 178 19.51 6.35 3.08
C SER A 178 19.09 4.89 2.99
N LEU A 179 17.83 4.67 2.64
CA LEU A 179 17.24 3.36 2.38
C LEU A 179 16.86 3.26 0.90
N THR A 180 17.50 2.34 0.18
CA THR A 180 17.09 1.98 -1.19
C THR A 180 16.50 0.58 -1.18
N ALA A 181 15.17 0.49 -1.21
CA ALA A 181 14.47 -0.78 -1.35
C ALA A 181 14.31 -1.18 -2.82
N ARG A 182 14.22 -2.47 -3.07
CA ARG A 182 13.99 -3.07 -4.38
C ARG A 182 13.09 -4.28 -4.28
N VAL A 183 12.40 -4.57 -5.37
CA VAL A 183 11.62 -5.79 -5.54
C VAL A 183 12.43 -6.76 -6.37
N GLU A 184 12.63 -7.96 -5.85
CA GLU A 184 13.30 -9.06 -6.52
C GLU A 184 12.31 -10.17 -6.84
N SER A 185 12.49 -10.81 -7.99
CA SER A 185 11.76 -12.00 -8.39
C SER A 185 12.69 -13.19 -8.63
N ALA A 186 12.17 -14.40 -8.46
CA ALA A 186 12.87 -15.65 -8.70
C ALA A 186 11.91 -16.79 -9.13
N PRO A 187 12.42 -17.83 -9.82
CA PRO A 187 11.61 -19.00 -10.17
C PRO A 187 11.22 -19.83 -8.93
N ASP A 188 12.01 -19.78 -7.86
CA ASP A 188 11.82 -20.53 -6.61
C ASP A 188 12.13 -19.68 -5.36
N ASN A 189 11.86 -20.24 -4.17
CA ASN A 189 12.06 -19.56 -2.88
C ASN A 189 13.53 -19.46 -2.44
N THR A 190 14.49 -20.00 -3.21
CA THR A 190 15.91 -19.93 -2.84
C THR A 190 16.52 -18.58 -3.20
N PHE A 191 15.96 -17.90 -4.21
CA PHE A 191 16.51 -16.66 -4.76
C PHE A 191 18.02 -16.79 -5.06
N ALA A 192 18.45 -17.90 -5.66
CA ALA A 192 19.85 -18.15 -6.01
C ALA A 192 20.41 -17.12 -7.03
N ALA A 193 19.57 -16.69 -7.98
CA ALA A 193 19.88 -15.65 -8.97
C ALA A 193 18.68 -14.71 -9.13
N PRO A 194 18.42 -13.81 -8.16
CA PRO A 194 17.24 -12.98 -8.15
C PRO A 194 17.33 -11.89 -9.22
N THR A 195 16.23 -11.63 -9.92
CA THR A 195 16.13 -10.50 -10.85
C THR A 195 15.52 -9.31 -10.14
N THR A 196 16.19 -8.15 -10.17
CA THR A 196 15.58 -6.91 -9.68
C THR A 196 14.55 -6.41 -10.69
N ARG A 197 13.30 -6.27 -10.27
CA ARG A 197 12.18 -5.84 -11.12
C ARG A 197 11.79 -4.38 -10.92
N LEU A 198 11.92 -3.88 -9.70
CA LEU A 198 11.61 -2.49 -9.34
C LEU A 198 12.65 -1.99 -8.34
N THR A 199 12.98 -0.70 -8.39
CA THR A 199 13.84 -0.03 -7.42
C THR A 199 13.15 1.25 -6.98
N PHE A 200 12.94 1.37 -5.67
CA PHE A 200 12.35 2.56 -5.07
C PHE A 200 13.37 3.70 -5.04
N THR A 201 12.89 4.93 -5.10
CA THR A 201 13.72 6.12 -4.87
C THR A 201 14.34 6.04 -3.48
N PRO A 202 15.64 6.39 -3.31
CA PRO A 202 16.27 6.36 -1.99
C PRO A 202 15.53 7.25 -0.99
N ALA A 203 15.12 6.67 0.14
CA ALA A 203 14.43 7.38 1.21
C ALA A 203 15.43 7.86 2.26
N THR A 204 15.41 9.16 2.56
CA THR A 204 16.24 9.79 3.61
C THR A 204 15.41 10.31 4.79
N ALA A 205 14.08 10.20 4.70
CA ALA A 205 13.11 10.63 5.69
C ALA A 205 11.89 9.69 5.65
N SER A 206 10.91 9.90 6.54
CA SER A 206 9.61 9.24 6.40
C SER A 206 8.92 9.67 5.10
N GLY A 207 8.12 8.77 4.54
CA GLY A 207 7.43 8.96 3.27
C GLY A 207 7.00 7.63 2.66
N GLY A 208 6.57 7.64 1.41
CA GLY A 208 6.26 6.40 0.72
C GLY A 208 6.19 6.55 -0.78
N GLN A 209 6.30 5.41 -1.45
CA GLN A 209 6.20 5.32 -2.90
C GLN A 209 5.50 4.03 -3.30
N ILE A 210 4.74 4.07 -4.39
CA ILE A 210 4.19 2.89 -5.05
C ILE A 210 4.72 2.84 -6.48
N LEU A 211 5.19 1.66 -6.87
CA LEU A 211 5.73 1.37 -8.19
C LEU A 211 5.00 0.17 -8.79
N ARG A 212 5.08 0.04 -10.12
CA ARG A 212 4.53 -1.10 -10.84
C ARG A 212 5.40 -1.49 -12.02
N THR A 213 5.40 -2.77 -12.38
CA THR A 213 6.08 -3.25 -13.61
C THR A 213 5.37 -2.75 -14.87
N ASP A 214 6.02 -2.85 -16.02
CA ASP A 214 5.56 -2.30 -17.30
C ASP A 214 4.30 -2.98 -17.88
N GLY A 215 4.06 -4.25 -17.52
CA GLY A 215 2.96 -5.07 -18.01
C GLY A 215 3.41 -6.25 -18.89
N THR A 216 4.72 -6.41 -19.07
CA THR A 216 5.31 -7.59 -19.70
C THR A 216 5.13 -8.82 -18.82
N ALA A 217 5.00 -9.98 -19.46
CA ALA A 217 4.85 -11.23 -18.73
C ALA A 217 6.14 -11.59 -17.98
N ILE A 218 6.01 -11.98 -16.72
CA ILE A 218 7.12 -12.45 -15.87
C ILE A 218 6.78 -13.85 -15.38
N THR A 219 7.65 -14.81 -15.68
CA THR A 219 7.46 -16.24 -15.33
C THR A 219 7.83 -16.57 -13.90
N ASP A 220 8.65 -15.74 -13.26
CA ASP A 220 9.04 -15.89 -11.85
C ASP A 220 7.80 -15.90 -10.95
N THR A 221 7.75 -16.85 -10.02
CA THR A 221 6.59 -17.04 -9.13
C THR A 221 6.83 -16.56 -7.71
N TRP A 222 8.09 -16.36 -7.34
CA TRP A 222 8.52 -15.94 -6.02
C TRP A 222 9.02 -14.50 -6.06
N TRP A 223 8.62 -13.74 -5.04
CA TRP A 223 8.85 -12.30 -4.94
C TRP A 223 9.33 -11.94 -3.54
N ARG A 224 10.26 -11.02 -3.40
CA ARG A 224 10.66 -10.47 -2.11
C ARG A 224 11.05 -9.02 -2.20
N LEU A 225 11.04 -8.34 -1.06
CA LEU A 225 11.73 -7.07 -0.92
C LEU A 225 13.19 -7.33 -0.54
N ALA A 226 14.07 -6.48 -1.03
CA ALA A 226 15.44 -6.38 -0.57
C ALA A 226 15.82 -4.91 -0.43
N TRP A 227 16.81 -4.60 0.39
CA TRP A 227 17.14 -3.21 0.69
C TRP A 227 18.62 -3.01 0.94
N THR A 228 19.08 -1.82 0.60
CA THR A 228 20.41 -1.30 0.93
C THR A 228 20.24 -0.13 1.88
N ILE A 229 20.97 -0.16 3.00
CA ILE A 229 20.99 0.92 3.99
C ILE A 229 22.40 1.48 4.07
N THR A 230 22.52 2.81 4.02
CA THR A 230 23.78 3.55 4.16
C THR A 230 23.62 4.72 5.13
N GLY A 231 24.75 5.29 5.56
CA GLY A 231 24.82 6.39 6.52
C GLY A 231 25.56 5.98 7.80
N THR A 232 25.65 6.91 8.75
CA THR A 232 26.25 6.64 10.07
C THR A 232 25.12 6.36 11.06
N THR A 233 25.19 5.21 11.73
CA THR A 233 24.15 4.68 12.65
C THR A 233 22.73 4.78 12.05
N PRO A 234 22.49 4.32 10.81
CA PRO A 234 21.20 4.46 10.17
C PRO A 234 20.17 3.54 10.84
N SER A 235 18.92 3.99 10.93
CA SER A 235 17.80 3.19 11.42
C SER A 235 16.53 3.56 10.67
N PHE A 236 15.86 2.56 10.08
CA PHE A 236 14.66 2.73 9.29
C PHE A 236 13.55 1.79 9.73
N LEU A 237 12.40 2.33 10.11
CA LEU A 237 11.17 1.55 10.23
C LEU A 237 10.41 1.67 8.90
N PHE A 238 10.10 0.55 8.26
CA PHE A 238 9.36 0.57 7.00
C PHE A 238 8.47 -0.67 6.82
N VAL A 239 7.46 -0.52 5.99
CA VAL A 239 6.50 -1.55 5.60
C VAL A 239 6.54 -1.67 4.08
N GLY A 240 6.38 -2.88 3.58
CA GLY A 240 6.27 -3.09 2.15
C GLY A 240 5.20 -4.10 1.81
N THR A 241 4.45 -3.83 0.75
CA THR A 241 3.40 -4.70 0.24
C THR A 241 3.61 -4.97 -1.24
N LEU A 242 3.26 -6.19 -1.66
CA LEU A 242 3.40 -6.65 -3.04
C LEU A 242 2.09 -7.31 -3.49
N GLY A 243 1.65 -7.04 -4.71
CA GLY A 243 0.46 -7.66 -5.28
C GLY A 243 0.47 -7.67 -6.80
N ILE A 244 -0.29 -8.57 -7.41
CA ILE A 244 -0.43 -8.67 -8.87
C ILE A 244 -1.84 -8.22 -9.24
N GLY A 245 -1.92 -7.18 -10.06
CA GLY A 245 -3.17 -6.55 -10.47
C GLY A 245 -3.16 -6.12 -11.93
N ARG A 246 -4.25 -5.51 -12.38
CA ARG A 246 -4.26 -4.78 -13.66
C ARG A 246 -3.50 -3.45 -13.53
#